data_AF-A0A850MRW2-F1
#
_entry.id   AF-A0A850MRW2-F1
#
_cell.length_a   1.000
_cell.length_b   1.000
_cell.length_c   1.000
_cell.angle_alpha   90.00
_cell.angle_beta   90.00
_cell.angle_gamma   90.00
#
_symmetry.space_group_name_H-M   'P 1'
#
loop_
_entity.id
_entity.type
_entity.pdbx_description
1 polymer ?
#
loop_
_entity_poly.entity_id
_entity_poly.type
_entity_poly.pdbx_seq_one_letter_code
_entity_poly.pdbx_strand_id
1 'polypeptide(L)' 'MPKIEVNDIKIYYKVIGEGEPLCLIMGWGGNSDMWYRQREFFSKFYKVILLDNRGIGRSSKPKFPYTMQMFLGD' A
#
# COMPACT_ATOMS: atom_id res chain seq x y z
N MET A 1 -2.49 -6.74 12.06
CA MET A 1 -1.64 -6.51 10.88
C MET A 1 -1.21 -5.05 10.87
N PRO A 2 0.00 -4.71 10.42
CA PRO A 2 0.57 -3.40 10.70
C PRO A 2 -0.13 -2.28 9.92
N LYS A 3 -0.35 -1.16 10.59
CA LYS A 3 -0.70 0.13 10.00
C LYS A 3 0.31 1.15 10.49
N ILE A 4 0.64 2.10 9.64
CA ILE A 4 1.47 3.25 10.00
C ILE A 4 0.62 4.51 9.93
N GLU A 5 0.90 5.46 10.83
CA GLU A 5 0.29 6.78 10.80
C GLU A 5 1.16 7.69 9.93
N VAL A 6 0.56 8.23 8.87
CA VAL A 6 1.18 9.14 7.91
C VAL A 6 0.27 10.35 7.80
N ASN A 7 0.77 11.53 8.14
CA ASN A 7 -0.03 12.76 8.19
C ASN A 7 -1.31 12.58 9.03
N ASP A 8 -2.48 12.69 8.38
CA ASP A 8 -3.80 12.60 8.96
C ASP A 8 -4.45 11.21 8.83
N ILE A 9 -3.69 10.20 8.38
CA ILE A 9 -4.25 8.92 7.96
C ILE A 9 -3.47 7.69 8.44
N LYS A 10 -4.19 6.57 8.60
CA LYS A 10 -3.59 5.27 8.91
C LYS A 10 -3.56 4.40 7.66
N ILE A 11 -2.35 4.13 7.17
CA ILE A 11 -2.09 3.33 5.99
C ILE A 11 -1.74 1.90 6.41
N TYR A 12 -2.52 0.94 5.90
CA TYR A 12 -2.16 -0.46 5.98
C TYR A 12 -1.04 -0.75 4.98
N TYR A 13 -0.04 -1.49 5.45
CA TYR A 13 1.02 -1.99 4.60
C TYR A 13 1.38 -3.43 4.97
N LYS A 14 2.07 -4.10 4.06
CA LYS A 14 2.65 -5.42 4.26
C LYS A 14 4.01 -5.46 3.59
N VAL A 15 4.98 -6.05 4.29
CA VAL A 15 6.32 -6.29 3.76
C VAL A 15 6.55 -7.78 3.67
N ILE A 16 7.09 -8.24 2.54
CA ILE A 16 7.48 -9.64 2.33
C ILE A 16 8.80 -9.70 1.55
N GLY A 17 9.59 -10.74 1.79
CA GLY A 17 10.91 -10.89 1.17
C GLY A 17 11.97 -9.98 1.76
N GLU A 18 13.15 -10.03 1.17
CA GLU A 18 14.36 -9.31 1.56
C GLU A 18 15.08 -8.78 0.31
N GLY A 19 16.05 -7.88 0.49
CA GLY A 19 16.79 -7.24 -0.61
C GLY A 19 16.33 -5.80 -0.88
N GLU A 20 16.58 -5.32 -2.10
CA GLU A 20 16.23 -3.96 -2.51
C GLU A 20 14.71 -3.71 -2.41
N PRO A 21 14.28 -2.51 -1.94
CA PRO A 21 12.86 -2.23 -1.72
C PRO A 21 12.11 -2.06 -3.05
N LEU A 22 11.01 -2.79 -3.21
CA LEU A 22 10.08 -2.64 -4.34
C LEU A 22 8.69 -2.30 -3.81
N CYS A 23 8.25 -1.06 -4.01
CA CYS A 23 6.92 -0.61 -3.63
C CYS A 23 5.90 -0.88 -4.76
N LEU A 24 4.83 -1.60 -4.45
CA LEU A 24 3.75 -1.88 -5.40
C LEU A 24 2.50 -1.08 -5.01
N ILE A 25 2.29 0.04 -5.71
CA ILE A 25 1.15 0.94 -5.52
C ILE A 25 0.02 0.52 -6.47
N MET A 26 -1.15 0.22 -5.92
CA MET A 26 -2.29 -0.20 -6.73
C MET A 26 -3.02 1.00 -7.36
N GLY A 27 -3.65 0.79 -8.50
CA GLY A 27 -4.49 1.78 -9.17
C GLY A 27 -5.81 2.03 -8.46
N TRP A 28 -6.67 2.83 -9.10
CA TRP A 28 -7.96 3.23 -8.56
C TRP A 28 -8.86 2.04 -8.18
N GLY A 29 -9.41 2.06 -6.97
CA GLY A 29 -10.38 1.07 -6.48
C GLY A 29 -9.79 -0.28 -6.07
N GLY A 30 -8.52 -0.55 -6.34
CA GLY A 30 -7.84 -1.81 -6.00
C GLY A 30 -7.05 -1.73 -4.70
N ASN A 31 -7.06 -2.82 -3.92
CA ASN A 31 -6.23 -2.95 -2.72
C ASN A 31 -4.96 -3.77 -3.02
N SER A 32 -4.05 -3.86 -2.04
CA SER A 32 -2.77 -4.56 -2.18
C SER A 32 -2.87 -6.06 -2.46
N ASP A 33 -3.99 -6.73 -2.16
CA ASP A 33 -4.13 -8.18 -2.39
C ASP A 33 -4.19 -8.54 -3.87
N MET A 34 -4.58 -7.59 -4.72
CA MET A 34 -4.64 -7.79 -6.17
C MET A 34 -3.26 -8.06 -6.79
N TRP A 35 -2.17 -7.74 -6.07
CA TRP A 35 -0.80 -8.08 -6.45
C TRP A 35 -0.39 -9.53 -6.12
N TYR A 36 -1.32 -10.45 -5.81
CA TYR A 36 -0.96 -11.77 -5.26
C TYR A 36 0.06 -12.55 -6.11
N ARG A 37 -0.03 -12.51 -7.45
CA ARG A 37 0.93 -13.19 -8.34
C ARG A 37 2.28 -12.49 -8.36
N GLN A 38 2.26 -11.16 -8.48
CA GLN A 38 3.46 -10.33 -8.58
C GLN A 38 4.24 -10.36 -7.27
N ARG A 39 3.56 -10.23 -6.13
CA ARG A 39 4.19 -10.22 -4.80
C ARG A 39 4.89 -11.56 -4.53
N GLU A 40 4.31 -12.68 -4.96
CA GLU A 40 4.92 -14.01 -4.80
C GLU A 40 6.22 -14.12 -5.62
N PHE A 41 6.19 -13.69 -6.89
CA PHE A 41 7.37 -13.72 -7.74
C PHE A 41 8.47 -12.77 -7.26
N PHE A 42 8.14 -11.49 -7.02
CA PHE A 42 9.13 -10.47 -6.67
C PHE A 42 9.72 -10.66 -5.27
N SER A 43 8.98 -11.24 -4.31
CA SER A 43 9.49 -11.47 -2.94
C SER A 43 10.70 -12.39 -2.86
N LYS A 44 11.00 -13.13 -3.93
CA LYS A 44 12.21 -13.96 -4.05
C LYS A 44 13.49 -13.15 -4.28
N PHE A 45 13.35 -11.89 -4.71
CA PHE A 45 14.46 -11.03 -5.13
C PHE A 45 14.46 -9.65 -4.47
N TYR A 46 13.31 -9.20 -3.95
CA TYR A 46 13.11 -7.86 -3.43
C TYR A 46 12.41 -7.89 -2.07
N LYS A 47 12.65 -6.84 -1.28
CA LYS A 47 11.81 -6.49 -0.13
C LYS A 47 10.56 -5.80 -0.66
N VAL A 48 9.53 -6.59 -0.96
CA VAL A 48 8.29 -6.10 -1.56
C VAL A 48 7.44 -5.41 -0.49
N ILE A 49 7.12 -4.15 -0.73
CA ILE A 49 6.27 -3.30 0.10
C ILE A 49 4.93 -3.13 -0.62
N LEU A 50 3.87 -3.56 0.05
CA LEU A 50 2.49 -3.50 -0.42
C LEU A 50 1.74 -2.52 0.47
N LEU A 51 0.91 -1.65 -0.11
CA LEU A 51 0.03 -0.77 0.67
C LEU A 51 -1.40 -0.73 0.12
N ASP A 52 -2.34 -0.48 1.02
CA ASP A 52 -3.69 -0.07 0.62
C ASP A 52 -3.72 1.46 0.62
N ASN A 53 -4.00 2.08 -0.53
CA ASN A 53 -4.16 3.54 -0.61
C ASN A 53 -5.25 4.04 0.35
N ARG A 54 -5.19 5.32 0.73
CA ARG A 54 -6.28 5.96 1.50
C ARG A 54 -7.64 5.70 0.85
N GLY A 55 -8.65 5.42 1.68
CA GLY A 55 -9.99 5.08 1.21
C GLY A 55 -10.20 3.62 0.81
N ILE A 56 -9.15 2.82 0.66
CA ILE A 56 -9.23 1.46 0.12
C ILE A 56 -8.85 0.41 1.17
N GLY A 57 -9.41 -0.79 1.02
CA GLY A 57 -8.95 -1.99 1.73
C GLY A 57 -8.95 -1.85 3.25
N ARG A 58 -7.78 -1.96 3.86
CA ARG A 58 -7.57 -1.94 5.32
C ARG A 58 -7.12 -0.58 5.84
N SER A 59 -6.76 0.35 4.96
CA SER A 59 -6.45 1.72 5.33
C SER A 59 -7.69 2.47 5.80
N SER A 60 -7.45 3.60 6.47
CA SER A 60 -8.50 4.53 6.87
C SER A 60 -9.30 5.04 5.67
N LYS A 61 -10.60 5.29 5.87
CA LYS A 61 -11.55 5.71 4.81
C LYS A 61 -12.33 6.95 5.25
N PRO A 62 -11.63 8.07 5.46
CA PRO A 62 -12.30 9.28 5.92
C PRO A 62 -13.26 9.81 4.86
N LYS A 63 -14.37 10.41 5.30
CA LYS A 63 -15.43 10.93 4.43
C LYS A 63 -15.13 12.37 4.00
N PHE A 64 -14.12 12.55 3.15
CA PHE A 64 -13.81 13.81 2.49
C PHE A 64 -13.25 13.55 1.08
N PRO A 65 -13.26 14.54 0.17
CA PRO A 65 -12.67 14.39 -1.16
C PRO A 65 -11.17 14.09 -1.10
N TYR A 66 -10.69 13.14 -1.90
CA TYR A 66 -9.26 12.84 -2.02
C TYR A 66 -8.64 13.58 -3.20
N THR A 67 -7.39 14.02 -3.04
CA THR A 67 -6.60 14.67 -4.08
C THR A 67 -5.38 13.83 -4.42
N MET A 68 -4.79 14.06 -5.59
CA MET A 68 -3.52 13.39 -5.94
C MET A 68 -2.38 13.76 -4.99
N GLN A 69 -2.36 15.00 -4.49
CA GLN A 69 -1.37 15.45 -3.50
C GLN A 69 -1.45 14.65 -2.20
N MET A 70 -2.66 14.26 -1.78
CA MET A 70 -2.84 13.39 -0.63
C MET A 70 -2.23 12.00 -0.85
N PHE A 71 -2.45 11.39 -2.01
CA PHE A 71 -1.85 10.07 -2.33
C PHE A 71 -0.32 10.14 -2.48
N LEU A 72 0.23 11.27 -2.94
CA LEU A 72 1.68 11.47 -3.01
C LEU A 72 2.32 11.69 -1.63
N GLY A 73 1.56 12.19 -0.66
CA GLY A 73 2.01 12.43 0.71
C GLY A 73 1.83 11.25 1.66
N ASP A 74 1.08 10.23 1.24
CA ASP A 74 0.91 8.94 1.94
C ASP A 74 2.12 8.02 1.71
#